data_AF-A0A2D5PNQ0-F1
#
_entry.id   AF-A0A2D5PNQ0-F1
#
_cell.length_a   1.000
_cell.length_b   1.000
_cell.length_c   1.000
_cell.angle_alpha   90.00
_cell.angle_beta   90.00
_cell.angle_gamma   90.00
#
_symmetry.space_group_name_H-M   'P 1'
#
loop_
_entity.id
_entity.type
_entity.pdbx_description
1 polymer ?
#
loop_
_entity_poly.entity_id
_entity_poly.type
_entity_poly.pdbx_seq_one_letter_code
_entity_poly.pdbx_strand_id
1 'polypeptide(L)'
;MLVQQKQNIKGLSLLEILVVLAIIGVIAGVGFPNFTKWQQDRKVRAQTERIATVFTSATSQVERGVYPYVRVEITTDNSKIKILAKGIKQEKFSSDLNDGHIPDCKVSPFFTSAEEIISYELDDIKLSHLAENAGAAVCFSKGGKYFKLWNQADTQGNTTLEKDTKQFVAVCHHREKSCDAVSKSFNKDDKKPVYLVNYSRFGLVQKYKWNYAKEKWQSR
;
A
#
# COMPACT_ATOMS: atom_id res chain seq x y z
N MET A 1 57.28 45.52 9.94
CA MET A 1 57.55 44.19 9.34
C MET A 1 56.24 43.41 9.36
N LEU A 2 55.63 43.16 8.19
CA LEU A 2 54.50 42.23 8.07
C LEU A 2 55.02 40.99 7.35
N VAL A 3 55.23 39.93 8.10
CA VAL A 3 55.62 38.62 7.59
C VAL A 3 54.43 38.06 6.81
N GLN A 4 54.51 38.04 5.48
CA GLN A 4 53.59 37.24 4.69
C GLN A 4 53.92 35.75 4.92
N GLN A 5 53.03 35.07 5.63
CA GLN A 5 53.03 33.62 5.74
C GLN A 5 52.69 33.04 4.34
N LYS A 6 53.69 32.53 3.63
CA LYS A 6 53.47 31.73 2.40
C LYS A 6 52.72 30.45 2.79
N GLN A 7 51.40 30.45 2.62
CA GLN A 7 50.63 29.22 2.64
C GLN A 7 51.01 28.42 1.39
N ASN A 8 51.74 27.31 1.58
CA ASN A 8 52.06 26.36 0.52
C ASN A 8 50.80 25.52 0.26
N ILE A 9 49.84 26.11 -0.45
CA ILE A 9 48.64 25.40 -0.88
C ILE A 9 49.08 24.49 -2.02
N LYS A 10 49.37 23.22 -1.69
CA LYS A 10 49.59 22.18 -2.70
C LYS A 10 48.30 22.09 -3.52
N GLY A 11 48.31 22.67 -4.72
CA GLY A 11 47.20 22.59 -5.66
C GLY A 11 46.95 21.14 -6.05
N LEU A 12 45.68 20.76 -6.17
CA LEU A 12 45.25 19.43 -6.61
C LEU A 12 45.86 19.13 -7.99
N SER A 13 46.62 18.04 -8.11
CA SER A 13 47.25 17.68 -9.39
C SER A 13 46.19 17.21 -10.38
N LEU A 14 46.35 17.55 -11.66
CA LEU A 14 45.42 17.12 -12.72
C LEU A 14 45.34 15.59 -12.84
N LEU A 15 46.46 14.90 -12.59
CA LEU A 15 46.52 13.44 -12.53
C LEU A 15 45.69 12.87 -11.37
N GLU A 16 45.74 13.54 -10.21
CA GLU A 16 45.04 13.12 -8.99
C GLU A 16 43.52 13.24 -9.18
N ILE A 17 43.05 14.33 -9.82
CA ILE A 17 41.65 14.50 -10.21
C ILE A 17 41.21 13.38 -11.16
N LEU A 18 42.04 13.04 -12.16
CA LEU A 18 41.71 12.01 -13.14
C LEU A 18 41.55 10.63 -12.49
N VAL A 19 42.44 10.26 -11.57
CA VAL A 19 42.36 8.99 -10.83
C VAL A 19 41.13 8.95 -9.93
N VAL A 20 40.83 10.03 -9.22
CA VAL A 20 39.65 10.12 -8.34
C VAL A 20 38.36 9.98 -9.16
N LEU A 21 38.25 10.65 -10.31
CA LEU A 21 37.10 10.53 -11.19
C LEU A 21 36.94 9.11 -11.76
N ALA A 22 38.04 8.45 -12.10
CA ALA A 22 38.01 7.06 -12.56
C ALA A 22 37.47 6.11 -11.48
N ILE A 23 37.92 6.26 -10.23
CA ILE A 23 37.46 5.43 -9.10
C ILE A 23 35.97 5.67 -8.81
N ILE A 24 35.54 6.95 -8.76
CA ILE A 24 34.13 7.30 -8.56
C ILE A 24 33.27 6.71 -9.68
N GLY A 25 33.73 6.77 -10.93
CA GLY A 25 33.04 6.20 -12.08
C GLY A 25 32.79 4.69 -11.95
N VAL A 26 33.80 3.93 -11.51
CA VAL A 26 33.66 2.48 -11.29
C VAL A 26 32.67 2.18 -10.16
N ILE A 27 32.79 2.87 -9.02
CA ILE A 27 31.89 2.68 -7.86
C ILE A 27 30.45 3.05 -8.23
N ALA A 28 30.26 4.15 -8.96
CA ALA A 28 28.97 4.57 -9.47
C ALA A 28 28.35 3.49 -10.38
N GLY A 29 29.12 2.99 -11.35
CA GLY A 29 28.66 1.99 -12.31
C GLY A 29 28.08 0.72 -11.66
N VAL A 30 28.68 0.26 -10.56
CA VAL A 30 28.19 -0.92 -9.82
C VAL A 30 27.13 -0.58 -8.75
N GLY A 31 27.17 0.62 -8.17
CA GLY A 31 26.32 1.03 -7.06
C GLY A 31 24.93 1.50 -7.48
N PHE A 32 24.84 2.33 -8.51
CA PHE A 32 23.58 2.94 -8.96
C PHE A 32 22.44 1.96 -9.28
N PRO A 33 22.66 0.84 -10.00
CA PRO A 33 21.56 -0.08 -10.32
C PRO A 33 20.97 -0.74 -9.06
N ASN A 34 21.81 -1.09 -8.08
CA ASN A 34 21.37 -1.68 -6.82
C ASN A 34 20.62 -0.67 -5.94
N PHE A 35 21.12 0.57 -5.87
CA PHE A 35 20.45 1.65 -5.16
C PHE A 35 19.06 1.94 -5.74
N THR A 36 18.95 1.99 -7.07
CA THR A 36 17.67 2.23 -7.75
C THR A 36 16.63 1.14 -7.43
N LYS A 37 17.03 -0.14 -7.43
CA LYS A 37 16.15 -1.25 -7.05
C LYS A 37 15.71 -1.16 -5.59
N TRP A 38 16.63 -0.84 -4.68
CA TRP A 38 16.33 -0.64 -3.27
C TRP A 38 15.36 0.53 -3.05
N GLN A 39 15.57 1.65 -3.76
CA GLN A 39 14.69 2.82 -3.67
C GLN A 39 13.26 2.47 -4.16
N GLN A 40 13.14 1.75 -5.27
CA GLN A 40 11.84 1.27 -5.76
C GLN A 40 11.15 0.35 -4.73
N ASP A 41 11.89 -0.57 -4.11
CA ASP A 41 11.37 -1.46 -3.06
C ASP A 41 10.82 -0.67 -1.87
N ARG A 42 11.56 0.36 -1.43
CA ARG A 42 11.15 1.23 -0.32
C ARG A 42 9.91 2.05 -0.66
N LYS A 43 9.79 2.54 -1.89
CA LYS A 43 8.60 3.28 -2.35
C LYS A 43 7.34 2.40 -2.30
N VAL A 44 7.36 1.22 -2.91
CA VAL A 44 6.18 0.33 -2.92
C VAL A 44 5.86 -0.13 -1.51
N ARG A 45 6.88 -0.51 -0.71
CA ARG A 45 6.69 -0.87 0.69
C ARG A 45 6.00 0.26 1.47
N ALA A 46 6.43 1.51 1.32
CA ALA A 46 5.83 2.63 2.03
C ALA A 46 4.33 2.81 1.70
N GLN A 47 3.94 2.64 0.43
CA GLN A 47 2.53 2.67 0.05
C GLN A 47 1.74 1.49 0.64
N THR A 48 2.33 0.29 0.66
CA THR A 48 1.75 -0.87 1.34
C THR A 48 1.55 -0.63 2.84
N GLU A 49 2.50 0.03 3.51
CA GLU A 49 2.35 0.39 4.93
C GLU A 49 1.22 1.40 5.15
N ARG A 50 1.02 2.37 4.25
CA ARG A 50 -0.14 3.27 4.30
C ARG A 50 -1.45 2.50 4.20
N ILE A 51 -1.56 1.56 3.27
CA ILE A 51 -2.75 0.69 3.14
C ILE A 51 -2.99 -0.09 4.43
N ALA A 52 -1.97 -0.76 4.96
CA ALA A 52 -2.06 -1.51 6.22
C ALA A 52 -2.48 -0.59 7.39
N THR A 53 -1.99 0.65 7.41
CA THR A 53 -2.34 1.66 8.41
C THR A 53 -3.81 2.05 8.30
N VAL A 54 -4.38 2.20 7.11
CA VAL A 54 -5.82 2.48 6.94
C VAL A 54 -6.67 1.34 7.49
N PHE A 55 -6.37 0.09 7.13
CA PHE A 55 -7.10 -1.07 7.65
C PHE A 55 -7.01 -1.16 9.18
N THR A 56 -5.81 -1.03 9.73
CA THR A 56 -5.57 -1.09 11.18
C THR A 56 -6.26 0.08 11.90
N SER A 57 -6.23 1.27 11.33
CA SER A 57 -6.89 2.45 11.91
C SER A 57 -8.40 2.25 11.94
N ALA A 58 -8.99 1.83 10.81
CA ALA A 58 -10.42 1.56 10.69
C ALA A 58 -10.87 0.52 11.72
N THR A 59 -10.20 -0.64 11.77
CA THR A 59 -10.56 -1.73 12.69
C THR A 59 -10.33 -1.34 14.14
N SER A 60 -9.29 -0.56 14.44
CA SER A 60 -9.06 -0.07 15.80
C SER A 60 -10.15 0.89 16.30
N GLN A 61 -10.71 1.75 15.44
CA GLN A 61 -11.83 2.63 15.82
C GLN A 61 -13.08 1.82 16.16
N VAL A 62 -13.31 0.74 15.42
CA VAL A 62 -14.43 -0.17 15.63
C VAL A 62 -14.29 -0.96 16.93
N GLU A 63 -13.11 -1.52 17.20
CA GLU A 63 -12.87 -2.28 18.42
C GLU A 63 -12.93 -1.39 19.68
N ARG A 64 -12.48 -0.13 19.56
CA ARG A 64 -12.68 0.89 20.61
C ARG A 64 -14.15 1.31 20.80
N GLY A 65 -15.04 0.96 19.87
CA GLY A 65 -16.44 1.35 19.92
C GLY A 65 -16.71 2.81 19.55
N VAL A 66 -15.77 3.48 18.88
CA VAL A 66 -15.96 4.87 18.39
C VAL A 66 -16.97 4.88 17.23
N TYR A 67 -16.85 3.91 16.33
CA TYR A 67 -17.81 3.70 15.25
C TYR A 67 -18.29 2.24 15.29
N PRO A 68 -19.60 1.95 15.28
CA PRO A 68 -20.09 0.57 15.19
C PRO A 68 -19.73 -0.13 13.89
N TYR A 69 -19.56 0.63 12.80
CA TYR A 69 -19.31 0.10 11.47
C TYR A 69 -18.46 1.08 10.66
N VAL A 70 -17.40 0.57 10.02
CA VAL A 70 -16.47 1.36 9.20
C VAL A 70 -16.35 0.78 7.80
N ARG A 71 -16.04 1.64 6.84
CA ARG A 71 -15.82 1.33 5.43
C ARG A 71 -14.44 1.81 5.01
N VAL A 72 -13.59 0.88 4.65
CA VAL A 72 -12.34 1.15 3.93
C VAL A 72 -12.67 1.16 2.45
N GLU A 73 -12.50 2.30 1.80
CA GLU A 73 -12.82 2.55 0.41
C GLU A 73 -11.54 2.79 -0.39
N ILE A 74 -11.42 2.11 -1.53
CA ILE A 74 -10.34 2.24 -2.50
C ILE A 74 -10.96 2.71 -3.80
N THR A 75 -10.59 3.90 -4.25
CA THR A 75 -11.07 4.50 -5.49
C THR A 75 -9.91 5.04 -6.30
N THR A 76 -10.15 5.29 -7.58
CA THR A 76 -9.20 6.00 -8.44
C THR A 76 -9.78 7.36 -8.77
N ASP A 77 -9.04 8.42 -8.44
CA ASP A 77 -9.39 9.81 -8.72
C ASP A 77 -8.24 10.45 -9.50
N ASN A 78 -8.53 11.05 -10.66
CA ASN A 78 -7.53 11.67 -11.54
C ASN A 78 -6.29 10.80 -11.80
N SER A 79 -6.49 9.50 -12.05
CA SER A 79 -5.44 8.49 -12.26
C SER A 79 -4.53 8.22 -11.05
N LYS A 80 -4.90 8.72 -9.86
CA LYS A 80 -4.27 8.39 -8.59
C LYS A 80 -5.17 7.49 -7.77
N ILE A 81 -4.56 6.56 -7.03
CA ILE A 81 -5.29 5.64 -6.18
C ILE A 81 -5.47 6.29 -4.82
N LYS A 82 -6.71 6.48 -4.39
CA LYS A 82 -7.05 6.99 -3.05
C LYS A 82 -7.57 5.85 -2.20
N ILE A 83 -7.05 5.74 -0.99
CA ILE A 83 -7.57 4.83 0.03
C ILE A 83 -7.96 5.64 1.25
N LEU A 84 -9.15 5.39 1.78
CA LEU A 84 -9.65 6.10 2.96
C LEU A 84 -10.53 5.18 3.80
N ALA A 85 -10.62 5.48 5.09
CA ALA A 85 -11.57 4.84 5.99
C ALA A 85 -12.60 5.86 6.48
N LYS A 86 -13.87 5.47 6.46
CA LYS A 86 -14.99 6.23 7.01
C LYS A 86 -15.71 5.43 8.09
N GLY A 87 -16.22 6.10 9.11
CA GLY A 87 -17.00 5.50 10.19
C GLY A 87 -18.39 6.11 10.28
N ILE A 88 -19.42 5.26 10.40
CA ILE A 88 -20.78 5.73 10.68
C ILE A 88 -20.97 5.89 12.20
N LYS A 89 -21.66 6.96 12.63
CA LYS A 89 -21.98 7.17 14.05
C LYS A 89 -23.00 6.15 14.56
N GLN A 90 -23.01 5.95 15.87
CA GLN A 90 -23.90 5.00 16.53
C GLN A 90 -25.38 5.30 16.28
N GLU A 91 -25.78 6.57 16.31
CA GLU A 91 -27.17 6.99 16.16
C GLU A 91 -27.69 6.65 14.76
N LYS A 92 -26.92 7.00 13.71
CA LYS A 92 -27.29 6.72 12.33
C LYS A 92 -27.31 5.23 12.05
N PHE A 93 -26.31 4.49 12.56
CA PHE A 93 -26.25 3.04 12.41
C PHE A 93 -27.45 2.34 13.04
N SER A 94 -27.82 2.73 14.26
CA SER A 94 -29.01 2.21 14.94
C SER A 94 -30.30 2.59 14.20
N SER A 95 -30.41 3.82 13.69
CA SER A 95 -31.56 4.24 12.87
C SER A 95 -31.71 3.36 11.63
N ASP A 96 -30.64 3.19 10.84
CA ASP A 96 -30.70 2.40 9.61
C ASP A 96 -31.08 0.93 9.89
N LEU A 97 -30.58 0.36 10.98
CA LEU A 97 -30.96 -0.99 11.40
C LEU A 97 -32.45 -1.09 11.78
N ASN A 98 -32.98 -0.09 12.48
CA ASN A 98 -34.38 -0.05 12.90
C ASN A 98 -35.33 0.16 11.71
N ASP A 99 -34.87 0.87 10.68
CA ASP A 99 -35.57 1.05 9.40
C ASP A 99 -35.55 -0.22 8.52
N GLY A 100 -34.96 -1.31 9.02
CA GLY A 100 -34.89 -2.60 8.34
C GLY A 100 -33.75 -2.73 7.33
N HIS A 101 -32.83 -1.76 7.28
CA HIS A 101 -31.67 -1.86 6.40
C HIS A 101 -30.67 -2.91 6.91
N ILE A 102 -30.17 -3.73 5.99
CA ILE A 102 -29.17 -4.75 6.29
C ILE A 102 -27.78 -4.15 6.05
N PRO A 103 -26.85 -4.19 7.01
CA PRO A 103 -25.49 -3.70 6.81
C PRO A 103 -24.80 -4.37 5.62
N ASP A 104 -24.76 -3.65 4.51
CA ASP A 104 -23.94 -3.95 3.35
C ASP A 104 -22.70 -3.05 3.36
N CYS A 105 -21.89 -3.09 2.30
CA CYS A 105 -20.71 -2.25 2.18
C CYS A 105 -20.82 -1.20 1.05
N LYS A 106 -22.08 -0.86 0.69
CA LYS A 106 -22.39 0.25 -0.22
C LYS A 106 -22.32 1.58 0.53
N VAL A 107 -22.28 2.68 -0.21
CA VAL A 107 -22.32 4.03 0.39
C VAL A 107 -23.66 4.28 1.08
N SER A 108 -24.77 3.99 0.40
CA SER A 108 -26.12 4.15 0.95
C SER A 108 -26.66 2.82 1.45
N PRO A 109 -27.35 2.77 2.60
CA PRO A 109 -27.75 3.93 3.44
C PRO A 109 -26.71 4.35 4.48
N PHE A 110 -25.89 3.40 4.95
CA PHE A 110 -25.08 3.54 6.17
C PHE A 110 -23.97 4.60 6.08
N PHE A 111 -23.29 4.74 4.94
CA PHE A 111 -22.09 5.61 4.82
C PHE A 111 -22.36 6.96 4.15
N THR A 112 -23.62 7.36 4.00
CA THR A 112 -24.03 8.66 3.43
C THR A 112 -23.55 9.85 4.27
N SER A 113 -23.52 9.68 5.59
CA SER A 113 -23.10 10.69 6.58
C SER A 113 -21.92 10.23 7.43
N ALA A 114 -21.14 9.27 6.91
CA ALA A 114 -19.99 8.74 7.63
C ALA A 114 -18.82 9.73 7.65
N GLU A 115 -18.13 9.78 8.79
CA GLU A 115 -16.99 10.67 9.03
C GLU A 115 -15.70 10.03 8.54
N GLU A 116 -14.82 10.82 7.93
CA GLU A 116 -13.50 10.35 7.53
C GLU A 116 -12.60 10.14 8.75
N ILE A 117 -12.01 8.95 8.84
CA ILE A 117 -11.09 8.56 9.91
C ILE A 117 -9.65 8.86 9.48
N ILE A 118 -9.31 8.46 8.25
CA ILE A 118 -7.97 8.59 7.67
C ILE A 118 -8.08 8.47 6.16
N SER A 119 -7.24 9.21 5.43
CA SER A 119 -7.12 9.12 3.98
C SER A 119 -5.66 9.22 3.54
N TYR A 120 -5.30 8.46 2.51
CA TYR A 120 -4.04 8.57 1.80
C TYR A 120 -4.27 8.54 0.29
N GLU A 121 -3.50 9.37 -0.41
CA GLU A 121 -3.23 9.20 -1.83
C GLU A 121 -2.00 8.31 -1.99
N LEU A 122 -2.12 7.32 -2.87
CA LEU A 122 -1.08 6.36 -3.20
C LEU A 122 -0.53 6.68 -4.58
N ASP A 123 0.74 7.04 -4.61
CA ASP A 123 1.46 7.38 -5.84
C ASP A 123 2.43 6.25 -6.22
N ASP A 124 2.81 6.24 -7.50
CA ASP A 124 3.80 5.33 -8.08
C ASP A 124 3.52 3.82 -7.94
N ILE A 125 2.25 3.42 -7.81
CA ILE A 125 1.82 2.03 -7.65
C ILE A 125 0.65 1.62 -8.56
N LYS A 126 0.45 0.31 -8.67
CA LYS A 126 -0.75 -0.34 -9.22
C LYS A 126 -1.34 -1.26 -8.16
N LEU A 127 -2.66 -1.38 -8.13
CA LEU A 127 -3.34 -2.39 -7.32
C LEU A 127 -3.88 -3.52 -8.21
N SER A 128 -3.80 -4.75 -7.73
CA SER A 128 -4.41 -5.91 -8.42
C SER A 128 -5.93 -5.81 -8.32
N HIS A 129 -6.63 -5.62 -9.44
CA HIS A 129 -8.11 -5.65 -9.60
C HIS A 129 -8.95 -4.65 -8.78
N LEU A 130 -8.39 -3.98 -7.77
CA LEU A 130 -9.17 -3.20 -6.79
C LEU A 130 -9.44 -1.74 -7.18
N ALA A 131 -8.57 -1.14 -7.99
CA ALA A 131 -8.60 0.29 -8.32
C ALA A 131 -9.33 0.58 -9.64
N GLU A 132 -10.01 -0.42 -10.22
CA GLU A 132 -10.69 -0.31 -11.50
C GLU A 132 -12.17 0.03 -11.33
N ASN A 133 -12.77 0.68 -12.35
CA ASN A 133 -14.19 1.00 -12.40
C ASN A 133 -14.67 1.79 -11.16
N ALA A 134 -15.75 1.34 -10.51
CA ALA A 134 -16.32 1.97 -9.31
C ALA A 134 -15.52 1.69 -8.01
N GLY A 135 -14.30 1.11 -8.11
CA GLY A 135 -13.42 0.87 -6.98
C GLY A 135 -13.81 -0.33 -6.12
N ALA A 136 -13.31 -0.36 -4.89
CA ALA A 136 -13.52 -1.44 -3.94
C ALA A 136 -13.85 -0.89 -2.56
N ALA A 137 -14.63 -1.64 -1.78
CA ALA A 137 -14.80 -1.33 -0.37
C ALA A 137 -14.82 -2.58 0.51
N VAL A 138 -14.30 -2.42 1.73
CA VAL A 138 -14.26 -3.45 2.77
C VAL A 138 -14.80 -2.84 4.05
N CYS A 139 -15.81 -3.48 4.63
CA CYS A 139 -16.48 -2.97 5.81
C CYS A 139 -16.32 -3.89 7.01
N PHE A 140 -16.13 -3.28 8.18
CA PHE A 140 -15.85 -3.97 9.45
C PHE A 140 -16.77 -3.43 10.53
N SER A 141 -17.34 -4.33 11.35
CA SER A 141 -18.00 -3.98 12.61
C SER A 141 -17.31 -4.64 13.79
N LYS A 142 -17.68 -4.21 15.00
CA LYS A 142 -17.11 -4.71 16.24
C LYS A 142 -17.22 -6.22 16.33
N GLY A 143 -16.10 -6.88 16.67
CA GLY A 143 -16.01 -8.35 16.77
C GLY A 143 -16.27 -9.07 15.45
N GLY A 144 -16.21 -8.37 14.31
CA GLY A 144 -16.47 -8.93 12.99
C GLY A 144 -17.92 -9.38 12.75
N LYS A 145 -18.90 -8.91 13.54
CA LYS A 145 -20.33 -9.26 13.39
C LYS A 145 -20.84 -9.01 11.96
N TYR A 146 -20.55 -7.83 11.43
CA TYR A 146 -20.74 -7.46 10.03
C TYR A 146 -19.36 -7.30 9.39
N PHE A 147 -19.09 -8.17 8.42
CA PHE A 147 -17.92 -8.08 7.57
C PHE A 147 -18.37 -8.31 6.14
N LYS A 148 -18.20 -7.30 5.29
CA LYS A 148 -18.70 -7.29 3.92
C LYS A 148 -17.65 -6.72 2.98
N LEU A 149 -17.55 -7.34 1.81
CA LEU A 149 -16.78 -6.86 0.67
C LEU A 149 -17.75 -6.25 -0.33
N TRP A 150 -17.31 -5.25 -1.09
CA TRP A 150 -18.12 -4.61 -2.10
C TRP A 150 -17.34 -4.37 -3.40
N ASN A 151 -18.06 -4.55 -4.51
CA ASN A 151 -17.57 -4.40 -5.88
C ASN A 151 -16.29 -5.22 -6.10
N GLN A 152 -15.20 -4.59 -6.53
CA GLN A 152 -13.97 -5.30 -6.89
C GLN A 152 -13.37 -6.08 -5.70
N ALA A 153 -13.56 -5.64 -4.46
CA ALA A 153 -13.10 -6.42 -3.29
C ALA A 153 -13.83 -7.78 -3.17
N ASP A 154 -15.08 -7.87 -3.62
CA ASP A 154 -15.87 -9.10 -3.56
C ASP A 154 -15.61 -10.03 -4.76
N THR A 155 -15.31 -9.45 -5.92
CA THR A 155 -15.13 -10.16 -7.20
C THR A 155 -13.67 -10.40 -7.60
N GLN A 156 -12.69 -9.84 -6.89
CA GLN A 156 -11.26 -9.93 -7.27
C GLN A 156 -10.68 -11.35 -7.37
N GLY A 157 -11.38 -12.37 -6.88
CA GLY A 157 -10.89 -13.75 -6.84
C GLY A 157 -9.98 -14.02 -5.64
N ASN A 158 -9.50 -15.27 -5.53
CA ASN A 158 -8.69 -15.71 -4.39
C ASN A 158 -7.20 -15.76 -4.77
N THR A 159 -6.34 -15.34 -3.86
CA THR A 159 -4.91 -15.65 -3.89
C THR A 159 -4.55 -16.65 -2.80
N THR A 160 -3.53 -17.47 -3.05
CA THR A 160 -3.05 -18.48 -2.10
C THR A 160 -1.98 -17.88 -1.19
N LEU A 161 -2.33 -17.70 0.10
CA LEU A 161 -1.37 -17.40 1.18
C LEU A 161 -1.13 -18.68 2.01
N GLU A 162 -1.42 -18.64 3.32
CA GLU A 162 -1.55 -19.86 4.14
C GLU A 162 -2.87 -20.60 3.84
N LYS A 163 -3.90 -19.83 3.50
CA LYS A 163 -5.21 -20.29 3.00
C LYS A 163 -5.59 -19.40 1.83
N ASP A 164 -6.42 -19.93 0.94
CA ASP A 164 -6.97 -19.14 -0.15
C ASP A 164 -7.89 -18.05 0.41
N THR A 165 -7.70 -16.81 -0.05
CA THR A 165 -8.44 -15.66 0.44
C THR A 165 -8.62 -14.60 -0.65
N LYS A 166 -9.77 -13.93 -0.62
CA LYS A 166 -10.05 -12.67 -1.35
C LYS A 166 -9.89 -11.44 -0.45
N GLN A 167 -9.40 -11.60 0.77
CA GLN A 167 -9.27 -10.52 1.75
C GLN A 167 -7.87 -9.91 1.69
N PHE A 168 -7.49 -9.42 0.52
CA PHE A 168 -6.16 -8.85 0.31
C PHE A 168 -6.19 -7.59 -0.54
N VAL A 169 -5.11 -6.82 -0.42
CA VAL A 169 -4.75 -5.72 -1.32
C VAL A 169 -3.32 -5.95 -1.79
N ALA A 170 -3.15 -6.30 -3.06
CA ALA A 170 -1.83 -6.48 -3.67
C ALA A 170 -1.38 -5.20 -4.36
N VAL A 171 -0.13 -4.80 -4.10
CA VAL A 171 0.48 -3.54 -4.52
C VAL A 171 1.71 -3.85 -5.37
N CYS A 172 1.68 -3.41 -6.62
CA CYS A 172 2.81 -3.49 -7.54
C CYS A 172 3.39 -2.10 -7.79
N HIS A 173 4.64 -2.06 -8.22
CA HIS A 173 5.25 -0.83 -8.75
C HIS A 173 4.52 -0.32 -10.02
N HIS A 174 4.39 1.01 -10.24
CA HIS A 174 3.64 1.56 -11.39
C HIS A 174 4.07 1.01 -12.77
N ARG A 175 5.35 0.65 -12.92
CA ARG A 175 6.01 0.18 -14.17
C ARG A 175 5.99 -1.34 -14.28
N GLU A 176 5.34 -2.04 -13.35
CA GLU A 176 5.09 -3.47 -13.48
C GLU A 176 4.20 -3.72 -14.71
N LYS A 177 4.59 -4.71 -15.53
CA LYS A 177 3.88 -5.01 -16.79
C LYS A 177 2.59 -5.78 -16.53
N SER A 178 2.62 -6.69 -15.56
CA SER A 178 1.47 -7.49 -15.12
C SER A 178 1.37 -7.43 -13.61
N CYS A 179 0.22 -6.99 -13.09
CA CYS A 179 -0.04 -6.88 -11.66
C CYS A 179 -1.29 -7.68 -11.31
N ASP A 180 -1.15 -8.99 -11.22
CA ASP A 180 -2.25 -9.88 -10.86
C ASP A 180 -1.83 -10.88 -9.79
N ALA A 181 -2.33 -10.66 -8.57
CA ALA A 181 -2.07 -11.52 -7.42
C ALA A 181 -2.88 -12.82 -7.41
N VAL A 182 -3.99 -12.88 -8.16
CA VAL A 182 -4.83 -14.09 -8.23
C VAL A 182 -4.18 -15.12 -9.14
N SER A 183 -3.80 -14.70 -10.35
CA SER A 183 -3.05 -15.57 -11.28
C SER A 183 -1.55 -15.65 -10.97
N LYS A 184 -1.05 -14.88 -9.99
CA LYS A 184 0.37 -14.75 -9.64
C LYS A 184 1.22 -14.29 -10.84
N SER A 185 0.61 -13.49 -11.71
CA SER A 185 1.23 -12.97 -12.93
C SER A 185 1.95 -11.66 -12.64
N PHE A 186 3.28 -11.75 -12.53
CA PHE A 186 4.20 -10.62 -12.34
C PHE A 186 5.41 -10.77 -13.26
N ASN A 187 6.02 -9.66 -13.70
CA ASN A 187 7.18 -9.72 -14.59
C ASN A 187 8.41 -10.32 -13.88
N LYS A 188 8.87 -11.48 -14.39
CA LYS A 188 10.02 -12.23 -13.85
C LYS A 188 11.38 -11.71 -14.30
N ASP A 189 11.44 -10.87 -15.34
CA ASP A 189 12.68 -10.33 -15.90
C ASP A 189 13.20 -9.17 -15.05
N ASP A 190 12.34 -8.18 -14.76
CA ASP A 190 12.70 -6.97 -13.99
C ASP A 190 12.52 -7.19 -12.48
N LYS A 191 11.68 -8.16 -12.08
CA LYS A 191 11.44 -8.56 -10.67
C LYS A 191 11.15 -7.36 -9.76
N LYS A 192 10.26 -6.48 -10.22
CA LYS A 192 9.91 -5.27 -9.47
C LYS A 192 9.28 -5.64 -8.12
N PRO A 193 9.37 -4.75 -7.12
CA PRO A 193 8.77 -5.03 -5.83
C PRO A 193 7.25 -5.18 -5.91
N VAL A 194 6.75 -6.30 -5.39
CA VAL A 194 5.32 -6.58 -5.21
C VAL A 194 5.07 -6.96 -3.75
N TYR A 195 4.09 -6.31 -3.16
CA TYR A 195 3.69 -6.47 -1.77
C TYR A 195 2.20 -6.78 -1.68
N LEU A 196 1.78 -7.34 -0.56
CA LEU A 196 0.39 -7.65 -0.30
C LEU A 196 0.04 -7.38 1.15
N VAL A 197 -1.12 -6.78 1.38
CA VAL A 197 -1.75 -6.63 2.70
C VAL A 197 -2.91 -7.62 2.77
N ASN A 198 -2.84 -8.58 3.67
CA ASN A 198 -3.93 -9.50 4.00
C ASN A 198 -4.68 -8.93 5.22
N TYR A 199 -6.00 -8.90 5.17
CA TYR A 199 -6.84 -8.43 6.27
C TYR A 199 -7.85 -9.51 6.66
N SER A 200 -8.13 -9.62 7.95
CA SER A 200 -9.16 -10.54 8.45
C SER A 200 -10.43 -9.80 8.83
N ARG A 201 -11.55 -10.53 8.94
CA ARG A 201 -12.81 -9.99 9.47
C ARG A 201 -12.72 -9.43 10.89
N PHE A 202 -11.68 -9.80 11.65
CA PHE A 202 -11.43 -9.37 13.02
C PHE A 202 -10.40 -8.23 13.09
N GLY A 203 -10.04 -7.65 11.95
CA GLY A 203 -9.11 -6.53 11.89
C GLY A 203 -7.64 -6.87 12.05
N LEU A 204 -7.27 -8.16 12.07
CA LEU A 204 -5.87 -8.58 11.92
C LEU A 204 -5.37 -8.21 10.52
N VAL A 205 -4.19 -7.57 10.47
CA VAL A 205 -3.52 -7.19 9.23
C VAL A 205 -2.16 -7.86 9.16
N GLN A 206 -1.90 -8.58 8.08
CA GLN A 206 -0.62 -9.24 7.80
C GLN A 206 -0.04 -8.71 6.49
N LYS A 207 1.28 -8.65 6.41
CA LYS A 207 1.99 -8.14 5.22
C LYS A 207 2.81 -9.24 4.60
N TYR A 208 2.84 -9.24 3.28
CA TYR A 208 3.58 -10.21 2.48
C TYR A 208 4.39 -9.49 1.40
N LYS A 209 5.48 -10.13 0.99
CA LYS A 209 6.27 -9.75 -0.19
C LYS A 209 6.29 -10.93 -1.15
N TRP A 210 6.16 -10.67 -2.45
CA TRP A 210 6.29 -11.70 -3.47
C TRP A 210 7.74 -12.17 -3.59
N ASN A 211 7.95 -13.49 -3.57
CA ASN A 211 9.26 -14.09 -3.83
C ASN A 211 9.28 -14.71 -5.24
N TYR A 212 10.02 -14.06 -6.14
CA TYR A 212 10.18 -14.53 -7.53
C TYR A 212 10.92 -15.85 -7.69
N ALA A 213 11.79 -16.24 -6.75
CA ALA A 213 12.53 -17.50 -6.83
C ALA A 213 11.68 -18.71 -6.40
N LYS A 214 10.77 -18.50 -5.44
CA LYS A 214 9.90 -19.54 -4.89
C LYS A 214 8.47 -19.48 -5.41
N GLU A 215 8.16 -18.47 -6.23
CA GLU A 215 6.82 -18.18 -6.78
C GLU A 215 5.71 -18.22 -5.72
N LYS A 216 6.00 -17.63 -4.57
CA LYS A 216 5.08 -17.59 -3.43
C LYS A 216 5.20 -16.31 -2.63
N TRP A 217 4.11 -15.99 -1.93
CA TRP A 217 4.09 -14.93 -0.93
C TRP A 217 4.94 -15.34 0.29
N GLN A 218 5.78 -14.43 0.75
CA GLN A 218 6.53 -14.57 2.00
C GLN A 218 6.02 -13.56 3.00
N SER A 219 5.66 -14.01 4.19
CA SER A 219 5.27 -13.14 5.30
C SER A 219 6.42 -12.20 5.65
N ARG A 220 6.07 -10.98 6.06
CA ARG A 220 7.02 -9.91 6.35
C ARG A 220 6.72 -9.19 7.64
#